data_AF-A0A2I0QG54-F1
#
_entry.id   AF-A0A2I0QG54-F1
#
_cell.length_a   1.000
_cell.length_b   1.000
_cell.length_c   1.000
_cell.angle_alpha   90.00
_cell.angle_beta   90.00
_cell.angle_gamma   90.00
#
_symmetry.space_group_name_H-M   'P 1'
#
loop_
_entity.id
_entity.type
_entity.pdbx_description
1 polymer ?
#
loop_
_entity_poly.entity_id
_entity_poly.type
_entity_poly.pdbx_seq_one_letter_code
_entity_poly.pdbx_strand_id
1 'polypeptide(L)'
;MGFVKEDVKIVGDKKNKKLLALFDSGAGRNYIRRKFKEGGSVDDVGYFVFKRDFSPVLADGSKAKGEIVRFKEIRIRDFSVNNPEFVIMDNLIEDVIIGKI
;
A
#
# COMPACT_ATOMS: atom_id res chain seq x y z
N MET A 1 -6.90 -20.79 -0.97
CA MET A 1 -5.89 -19.80 -1.41
C MET A 1 -5.23 -19.25 -0.17
N GLY A 2 -3.90 -19.30 -0.08
CA GLY A 2 -3.17 -18.94 1.13
C GLY A 2 -2.76 -17.47 1.11
N PHE A 3 -2.90 -16.81 2.26
CA PHE A 3 -2.37 -15.47 2.46
C PHE A 3 -0.97 -15.57 3.04
N VAL A 4 -0.01 -14.84 2.46
CA VAL A 4 1.36 -14.78 2.98
C VAL A 4 1.60 -13.38 3.53
N LYS A 5 2.16 -13.29 4.75
CA LYS A 5 2.61 -12.02 5.32
C LYS A 5 4.13 -11.97 5.23
N GLU A 6 4.65 -10.87 4.71
CA GLU A 6 6.09 -10.68 4.51
C GLU A 6 6.47 -9.21 4.77
N ASP A 7 7.67 -9.01 5.27
CA ASP A 7 8.25 -7.69 5.42
C ASP A 7 8.55 -7.05 4.06
N VAL A 8 8.09 -5.82 3.88
CA VAL A 8 8.40 -4.99 2.71
C VAL A 8 9.00 -3.66 3.16
N LYS A 9 9.85 -3.08 2.32
CA LYS A 9 10.37 -1.73 2.52
C LYS A 9 9.75 -0.80 1.48
N ILE A 10 8.94 0.14 1.95
CA ILE A 10 8.43 1.25 1.14
C ILE A 10 9.47 2.37 1.16
N VAL A 11 9.93 2.76 -0.02
CA VAL A 11 10.89 3.85 -0.23
C VAL A 11 10.13 5.06 -0.77
N GLY A 12 9.92 6.05 0.09
CA GLY A 12 9.28 7.30 -0.28
C GLY A 12 10.27 8.39 -0.68
N ASP A 13 9.76 9.59 -0.97
CA ASP A 13 10.61 10.74 -1.26
C ASP A 13 11.29 11.33 -0.01
N LYS A 14 10.67 11.21 1.16
CA LYS A 14 11.17 11.76 2.42
C LYS A 14 11.96 10.73 3.23
N LYS A 15 11.42 9.53 3.43
CA LYS A 15 12.08 8.45 4.17
C LYS A 15 11.62 7.06 3.71
N ASN A 16 12.25 6.05 4.28
CA ASN A 16 11.90 4.65 4.05
C ASN A 16 11.19 4.10 5.29
N LYS A 17 10.23 3.18 5.08
CA LYS A 17 9.55 2.48 6.18
C LYS A 17 9.47 0.99 5.86
N LYS A 18 9.84 0.16 6.84
CA LYS A 18 9.61 -1.28 6.81
C LYS A 18 8.21 -1.54 7.38
N LEU A 19 7.40 -2.31 6.65
CA LEU A 19 6.01 -2.63 7.00
C LEU A 19 5.75 -4.10 6.72
N LEU A 20 4.83 -4.70 7.48
CA LEU A 20 4.33 -6.03 7.19
C LEU A 20 3.25 -5.95 6.12
N ALA A 21 3.47 -6.63 5.00
CA ALA A 21 2.53 -6.68 3.88
C ALA A 21 1.82 -8.03 3.79
N LEU A 22 0.52 -7.98 3.48
CA LEU A 22 -0.27 -9.13 3.09
C LEU A 22 -0.22 -9.30 1.57
N PHE A 23 0.24 -10.45 1.10
CA PHE A 23 0.17 -10.84 -0.30
C PHE A 23 -1.17 -11.53 -0.55
N ASP A 24 -2.02 -10.87 -1.33
CA ASP A 24 -3.39 -11.31 -1.61
C ASP A 24 -3.66 -11.27 -3.11
N SER A 25 -3.67 -12.44 -3.75
CA SER A 25 -3.98 -12.56 -5.18
C SER A 25 -5.43 -12.18 -5.54
N GLY A 26 -6.33 -12.10 -4.54
CA GLY A 26 -7.70 -11.62 -4.72
C GLY A 26 -7.82 -10.10 -4.75
N ALA A 27 -6.80 -9.38 -4.25
CA ALA A 27 -6.74 -7.93 -4.34
C ALA A 27 -6.28 -7.50 -5.75
N GLY A 28 -7.08 -6.69 -6.44
CA GLY A 28 -6.77 -6.22 -7.80
C GLY A 28 -5.80 -5.03 -7.88
N ARG A 29 -5.29 -4.55 -6.73
CA ARG A 29 -4.37 -3.42 -6.61
C ARG A 29 -3.52 -3.57 -5.36
N ASN A 30 -2.46 -2.77 -5.27
CA ASN A 30 -1.78 -2.59 -3.99
C ASN A 30 -2.48 -1.53 -3.15
N TYR A 31 -2.56 -1.77 -1.85
CA TYR A 31 -3.16 -0.87 -0.89
C TYR A 31 -2.18 -0.60 0.23
N ILE A 32 -2.21 0.62 0.76
CA ILE A 32 -1.43 1.01 1.93
C ILE A 32 -2.31 1.81 2.88
N ARG A 33 -2.20 1.52 4.17
CA ARG A 33 -2.93 2.24 5.20
C ARG A 33 -2.31 3.63 5.39
N ARG A 34 -3.14 4.66 5.54
CA ARG A 34 -2.64 6.03 5.79
C ARG A 34 -1.84 6.14 7.08
N LYS A 35 -2.35 5.54 8.17
CA LYS A 35 -1.70 5.54 9.50
C LYS A 35 -1.26 4.12 9.85
N PHE A 36 0.03 3.88 10.05
CA PHE A 36 0.52 2.52 10.30
C PHE A 36 0.16 2.02 11.70
N LYS A 37 0.03 0.70 11.88
CA LYS A 37 -0.27 0.07 13.18
C LYS A 37 0.75 0.42 14.25
N GLU A 38 2.03 0.43 13.91
CA GLU A 38 3.14 0.77 14.81
C GLU A 38 3.42 2.28 14.90
N GLY A 39 2.50 3.11 14.41
CA GLY A 39 2.64 4.56 14.42
C GLY A 39 3.40 5.13 13.22
N GLY A 40 3.22 6.44 13.04
CA GLY A 40 3.59 7.15 11.83
C GLY A 40 2.55 7.00 10.72
N SER A 41 2.83 7.61 9.59
CA SER A 41 1.93 7.68 8.44
C SER A 41 2.66 7.57 7.12
N VAL A 42 1.88 7.27 6.08
CA VAL A 42 2.33 7.27 4.69
C VAL A 42 2.81 8.66 4.25
N ASP A 43 2.24 9.73 4.83
CA ASP A 43 2.64 11.12 4.58
C ASP A 43 4.06 11.43 5.08
N ASP A 44 4.51 10.73 6.12
CA ASP A 44 5.87 10.85 6.63
C ASP A 44 6.89 10.15 5.72
N VAL A 45 6.47 9.05 5.07
CA VAL A 45 7.27 8.29 4.08
C VAL A 45 7.45 9.14 2.83
N GLY A 46 6.36 9.77 2.40
CA GLY A 46 6.30 10.60 1.21
C GLY A 46 6.03 9.79 -0.06
N TYR A 47 5.27 10.38 -0.97
CA TYR A 47 4.80 9.78 -2.21
C TYR A 47 4.40 10.86 -3.23
N PHE A 48 4.32 10.47 -4.50
CA PHE A 48 3.72 11.27 -5.56
C PHE A 48 2.23 10.97 -5.68
N VAL A 49 1.38 12.00 -5.64
CA VAL A 49 -0.07 11.84 -5.83
C VAL A 49 -0.39 11.77 -7.33
N PHE A 50 -0.97 10.65 -7.75
CA PHE A 50 -1.43 10.46 -9.13
C PHE A 50 -2.92 10.82 -9.29
N LYS A 51 -3.77 10.42 -8.32
CA LYS A 51 -5.21 10.74 -8.32
C LYS A 51 -5.78 10.81 -6.89
N ARG A 52 -6.41 11.93 -6.51
CA ARG A 52 -6.92 12.17 -5.15
C ARG A 52 -8.32 11.62 -4.86
N ASP A 53 -9.20 11.62 -5.85
CA ASP A 53 -10.57 11.15 -5.67
C ASP A 53 -10.75 9.80 -6.35
N PHE A 54 -10.33 8.73 -5.66
CA PHE A 54 -10.56 7.36 -6.07
C PHE A 54 -11.40 6.62 -5.04
N SER A 55 -12.45 5.94 -5.49
CA SER A 55 -13.33 5.19 -4.60
C SER A 55 -13.34 3.71 -4.95
N PRO A 56 -12.40 2.90 -4.44
CA PRO A 56 -12.40 1.45 -4.68
C PRO A 56 -13.64 0.79 -4.08
N VAL A 57 -14.18 -0.19 -4.80
CA VAL A 57 -15.15 -1.14 -4.24
C VAL A 57 -14.38 -2.25 -3.55
N LEU A 58 -14.65 -2.45 -2.26
CA LEU A 58 -14.03 -3.49 -1.44
C LEU A 58 -14.73 -4.83 -1.61
N ALA A 59 -14.12 -5.89 -1.06
CA ALA A 59 -14.64 -7.26 -1.15
C ALA A 59 -16.05 -7.42 -0.54
N ASP A 60 -16.41 -6.57 0.43
CA ASP A 60 -17.74 -6.53 1.05
C ASP A 60 -18.76 -5.69 0.24
N GLY A 61 -18.37 -5.16 -0.92
CA GLY A 61 -19.20 -4.30 -1.77
C GLY A 61 -19.24 -2.83 -1.34
N SER A 62 -18.63 -2.47 -0.21
CA SER A 62 -18.56 -1.08 0.25
C SER A 62 -17.62 -0.25 -0.63
N LYS A 63 -17.88 1.06 -0.71
CA LYS A 63 -16.95 2.02 -1.32
C LYS A 63 -16.14 2.68 -0.23
N ALA A 64 -14.82 2.60 -0.33
CA ALA A 64 -13.93 3.38 0.50
C ALA A 64 -13.42 4.60 -0.28
N LYS A 65 -13.07 5.67 0.42
CA LYS A 65 -12.35 6.79 -0.19
C LYS A 65 -10.85 6.49 -0.15
N GLY A 66 -10.14 6.77 -1.24
CA GLY A 66 -8.71 6.55 -1.33
C GLY A 66 -8.03 7.42 -2.36
N GLU A 67 -6.71 7.43 -2.31
CA GLU A 67 -5.85 8.20 -3.20
C GLU A 67 -4.90 7.25 -3.93
N ILE A 68 -4.81 7.36 -5.25
CA ILE A 68 -3.80 6.63 -6.03
C ILE A 68 -2.50 7.42 -5.98
N VAL A 69 -1.44 6.76 -5.53
CA VAL A 69 -0.12 7.34 -5.32
C VAL A 69 0.96 6.43 -5.89
N ARG A 70 2.15 7.00 -6.06
CA ARG A 70 3.36 6.26 -6.41
C ARG A 70 4.47 6.54 -5.40
N PHE A 71 5.11 5.46 -4.94
CA PHE A 71 6.35 5.55 -4.17
C PHE A 71 7.56 5.51 -5.09
N LYS A 72 8.76 5.82 -4.61
CA LYS A 72 9.97 5.68 -5.43
C LYS A 72 10.25 4.21 -5.75
N GLU A 73 10.13 3.36 -4.73
CA GLU A 73 10.47 1.94 -4.84
C GLU A 73 9.74 1.15 -3.72
N ILE A 74 9.40 -0.11 -4.00
CA ILE A 74 9.12 -1.11 -2.98
C ILE A 74 10.17 -2.21 -3.09
N ARG A 75 10.72 -2.64 -1.94
CA ARG A 75 11.61 -3.80 -1.86
C ARG A 75 10.94 -4.94 -1.10
N ILE A 76 11.00 -6.12 -1.69
CA ILE A 76 10.40 -7.35 -1.20
C ILE A 76 11.51 -8.41 -1.27
N ARG A 77 12.11 -8.75 -0.12
CA ARG A 77 13.31 -9.60 -0.07
C ARG A 77 14.41 -9.07 -1.02
N ASP A 78 14.78 -9.87 -2.01
CA ASP A 78 15.82 -9.56 -3.00
C ASP A 78 15.28 -8.86 -4.26
N PHE A 79 13.95 -8.65 -4.33
CA PHE A 79 13.30 -8.00 -5.46
C PHE A 79 13.00 -6.54 -5.14
N SER A 80 13.10 -5.69 -6.16
CA SER A 80 12.62 -4.31 -6.09
C SER A 80 11.77 -3.94 -7.30
N VAL A 81 10.78 -3.10 -7.05
CA VAL A 81 9.90 -2.54 -8.09
C VAL A 81 9.93 -1.03 -7.95
N ASN A 82 10.28 -0.34 -9.03
CA ASN A 82 10.33 1.12 -9.09
C ASN A 82 8.97 1.70 -9.43
N ASN A 83 8.69 2.89 -8.88
CA ASN A 83 7.46 3.65 -9.09
C ASN A 83 6.15 2.83 -8.88
N PRO A 84 6.04 1.97 -7.84
CA PRO A 84 4.87 1.13 -7.68
C PRO A 84 3.64 1.98 -7.34
N GLU A 85 2.51 1.63 -7.94
CA GLU A 85 1.22 2.26 -7.68
C GLU A 85 0.54 1.64 -6.45
N PHE A 86 0.01 2.50 -5.59
CA PHE A 86 -0.72 2.13 -4.38
C PHE A 86 -1.99 2.96 -4.24
N VAL A 87 -3.00 2.38 -3.63
CA VAL A 87 -4.17 3.11 -3.12
C VAL A 87 -3.99 3.33 -1.63
N ILE A 88 -3.92 4.59 -1.20
CA ILE A 88 -3.94 4.97 0.22
C ILE A 88 -5.38 4.86 0.74
N MET A 89 -5.55 4.19 1.87
CA MET A 89 -6.86 4.04 2.55
C MET A 89 -6.73 4.25 4.06
N ASP A 90 -7.75 4.86 4.68
CA ASP A 90 -7.75 5.07 6.14
C ASP A 90 -8.14 3.80 6.92
N ASN A 91 -9.03 2.97 6.35
CA ASN A 91 -9.68 1.85 7.04
C ASN A 91 -9.18 0.46 6.58
N LEU A 92 -7.94 0.36 6.09
CA LEU A 92 -7.36 -0.93 5.69
C LEU A 92 -7.07 -1.79 6.92
N ILE A 93 -7.34 -3.10 6.95
CA ILE A 93 -7.02 -3.94 8.13
C ILE A 93 -5.51 -4.16 8.29
N GLU A 94 -4.80 -4.26 7.17
CA GLU A 94 -3.34 -4.41 7.13
C GLU A 94 -2.66 -3.09 6.80
N ASP A 95 -1.38 -2.95 7.15
CA ASP A 95 -0.62 -1.75 6.80
C ASP A 95 -0.33 -1.70 5.30
N VAL A 96 -0.04 -2.85 4.69
CA VAL A 96 0.17 -2.99 3.25
C VAL A 96 -0.53 -4.24 2.74
N ILE A 97 -1.17 -4.14 1.57
CA ILE A 97 -1.65 -5.28 0.79
C ILE A 97 -0.99 -5.21 -0.59
N ILE A 98 -0.37 -6.31 -1.00
CA ILE A 98 0.19 -6.49 -2.34
C ILE A 98 -0.77 -7.36 -3.13
N GLY A 99 -1.37 -6.75 -4.14
CA GLY A 99 -2.35 -7.39 -5.01
C GLY A 99 -1.74 -7.93 -6.30
N LYS A 100 -2.61 -8.52 -7.13
CA LYS A 100 -2.28 -8.84 -8.52
C LYS A 100 -2.34 -7.55 -9.34
N ILE A 101 -1.19 -7.13 -9.89
CA ILE A 101 -1.04 -5.99 -10.81
C ILE A 101 -1.07 -6.50 -12.24
#